data_AF-A0A7K3FZV3-F1
#
_entry.id   AF-A0A7K3FZV3-F1
#
_cell.length_a   1.000
_cell.length_b   1.000
_cell.length_c   1.000
_cell.angle_alpha   90.00
_cell.angle_beta   90.00
_cell.angle_gamma   90.00
#
_symmetry.space_group_name_H-M   'P 1'
#
loop_
_entity.id
_entity.type
_entity.pdbx_description
1 polymer ?
#
loop_
_entity_poly.entity_id
_entity_poly.type
_entity_poly.pdbx_seq_one_letter_code
_entity_poly.pdbx_strand_id
1 'polypeptide(L)'
;RAVGPGALIAQVWADADPADGQDRTAALQALVGRLRRALGREAVASEPGGYRLAADRDDVDLYRFERLAAEGAAALAVGDAGRAAVLLDEALGLWRGPALADLP
;
A
#
# COMPACT_ATOMS: atom_id res chain seq x y z
N ARG A 1 -2.65 -2.91 10.26
CA ARG A 1 -2.63 -2.25 11.58
C ARG A 1 -3.36 -0.92 11.47
N ALA A 2 -3.96 -0.42 12.56
CA ALA A 2 -4.46 0.96 12.58
C ALA A 2 -3.30 1.96 12.61
N VAL A 3 -3.48 3.11 11.95
CA VAL A 3 -2.54 4.23 11.94
C VAL A 3 -3.27 5.48 12.44
N GLY A 4 -2.65 6.16 13.41
CA GLY A 4 -3.23 7.32 14.07
C GLY A 4 -3.38 8.54 13.14
N PRO A 5 -4.42 9.37 13.33
CA PRO A 5 -4.62 10.58 12.52
C PRO A 5 -3.41 11.51 12.49
N GLY A 6 -2.73 11.70 13.62
CA GLY A 6 -1.52 12.54 13.69
C GLY A 6 -0.38 12.02 12.82
N ALA A 7 -0.16 10.70 12.78
CA ALA A 7 0.86 10.09 11.94
C ALA A 7 0.50 10.18 10.45
N LEU A 8 -0.77 10.00 10.10
CA LEU A 8 -1.24 10.18 8.73
C LEU A 8 -1.12 11.63 8.28
N ILE A 9 -1.49 12.58 9.15
CA ILE A 9 -1.36 14.01 8.86
C ILE A 9 0.11 14.38 8.63
N ALA A 10 1.01 13.89 9.49
CA ALA A 10 2.44 14.16 9.37
C ALA A 10 3.06 13.61 8.07
N GLN A 11 2.56 12.48 7.55
CA GLN A 11 3.07 11.91 6.30
C GLN A 11 2.45 12.54 5.05
N VAL A 12 1.13 12.77 5.05
CA VAL A 12 0.43 13.32 3.86
C VAL A 12 0.78 14.79 3.63
N TRP A 13 1.05 15.53 4.70
CA TRP A 13 1.41 16.96 4.64
C TRP A 13 2.79 17.21 5.24
N ALA A 14 3.76 16.32 4.98
CA ALA A 14 5.11 16.40 5.53
C ALA A 14 5.79 17.75 5.19
N ASP A 15 5.58 18.25 3.99
CA ASP A 15 6.19 19.49 3.48
C ASP A 15 5.28 20.73 3.57
N ALA A 16 4.12 20.63 4.23
CA ALA A 16 3.16 21.74 4.29
C ALA A 16 3.50 22.74 5.41
N ASP A 17 3.44 24.03 5.10
CA ASP A 17 3.71 25.12 6.05
C ASP A 17 2.68 25.08 7.20
N PRO A 18 3.10 25.06 8.47
CA PRO A 18 2.19 25.19 9.61
C PRO A 18 1.31 26.45 9.58
N ALA A 19 1.75 27.52 8.89
CA ALA A 19 1.04 28.78 8.76
C ALA A 19 -0.14 28.74 7.78
N ASP A 20 -0.30 27.67 6.99
CA ASP A 20 -1.35 27.55 5.97
C ASP A 20 -2.79 27.54 6.55
N GLY A 21 -2.95 27.47 7.88
CA GLY A 21 -4.23 27.63 8.58
C GLY A 21 -5.26 26.54 8.29
N GLN A 22 -4.90 25.51 7.52
CA GLN A 22 -5.78 24.45 7.10
C GLN A 22 -6.06 23.46 8.23
N ASP A 23 -7.33 23.16 8.49
CA ASP A 23 -7.71 22.06 9.38
C ASP A 23 -7.38 20.70 8.72
N ARG A 24 -6.16 20.21 8.98
CA ARG A 24 -5.65 18.93 8.46
C ARG A 24 -6.44 17.74 8.99
N THR A 25 -7.11 17.87 10.13
CA THR A 25 -7.99 16.82 10.66
C THR A 25 -9.23 16.69 9.77
N ALA A 26 -9.92 17.80 9.50
CA ALA A 26 -11.06 17.80 8.59
C ALA A 26 -10.67 17.34 7.17
N ALA A 27 -9.50 17.76 6.67
CA ALA A 27 -8.98 17.33 5.38
C ALA A 27 -8.72 15.81 5.32
N LEU A 28 -8.15 15.23 6.39
CA LEU A 28 -7.96 13.79 6.50
C LEU A 28 -9.30 13.04 6.48
N GLN A 29 -10.32 13.51 7.21
CA GLN A 29 -11.65 12.91 7.19
C GLN A 29 -12.26 12.92 5.78
N ALA A 30 -12.09 14.03 5.05
CA ALA A 30 -12.55 14.14 3.67
C ALA A 30 -11.83 13.16 2.73
N LEU A 31 -10.51 12.97 2.89
CA LEU A 31 -9.73 11.96 2.15
C LEU A 31 -10.22 10.54 2.45
N VAL A 32 -10.43 10.19 3.73
CA VAL A 32 -10.97 8.88 4.12
C VAL A 32 -12.36 8.66 3.53
N GLY A 33 -13.22 9.69 3.55
CA GLY A 33 -14.53 9.64 2.93
C GLY A 33 -14.48 9.41 1.40
N ARG A 34 -13.50 10.01 0.71
CA ARG A 34 -13.26 9.78 -0.72
C ARG A 34 -12.80 8.35 -1.00
N LEU A 35 -11.84 7.84 -0.23
CA LEU A 35 -11.34 6.46 -0.37
C LEU A 35 -12.48 5.44 -0.20
N ARG A 36 -13.32 5.60 0.83
CA ARG A 36 -14.48 4.74 1.05
C ARG A 36 -15.51 4.77 -0.09
N ARG A 37 -15.63 5.89 -0.81
CA ARG A 37 -16.50 5.97 -2.00
C ARG A 37 -15.88 5.28 -3.21
N ALA A 38 -14.57 5.40 -3.39
CA ALA A 38 -13.87 4.83 -4.53
C ALA A 38 -13.65 3.31 -4.40
N LEU A 39 -13.33 2.84 -3.20
CA LEU A 39 -12.91 1.45 -2.93
C LEU A 39 -13.98 0.62 -2.19
N GLY A 40 -15.08 1.26 -1.78
CA GLY A 40 -16.10 0.64 -0.94
C GLY A 40 -15.95 1.00 0.54
N ARG A 41 -17.09 1.02 1.24
CA ARG A 41 -17.19 1.56 2.61
C ARG A 41 -16.27 0.85 3.61
N GLU A 42 -16.09 -0.45 3.42
CA GLU A 42 -15.32 -1.31 4.33
C GLU A 42 -13.81 -1.31 4.02
N ALA A 43 -13.38 -0.69 2.91
CA ALA A 43 -11.96 -0.64 2.53
C ALA A 43 -11.10 0.13 3.55
N VAL A 44 -11.67 1.09 4.27
CA VAL A 44 -10.99 1.80 5.36
C VAL A 44 -11.82 1.71 6.63
N ALA A 45 -11.38 0.91 7.59
CA ALA A 45 -11.99 0.79 8.90
C ALA A 45 -11.54 1.95 9.81
N SER A 46 -12.47 2.45 10.62
CA SER A 46 -12.17 3.33 11.75
C SER A 46 -12.08 2.48 13.02
N GLU A 47 -10.91 2.43 13.63
CA GLU A 47 -10.60 1.59 14.79
C GLU A 47 -10.06 2.45 15.94
N PRO A 48 -10.07 1.94 17.19
CA PRO A 48 -9.28 2.55 18.26
C PRO A 48 -7.83 2.70 17.81
N GLY A 49 -7.31 3.93 17.85
CA GLY A 49 -5.97 4.24 17.34
C GLY A 49 -5.89 4.70 15.90
N GLY A 50 -7.01 4.86 15.18
CA GLY A 50 -7.08 5.59 13.91
C GLY A 50 -7.74 4.82 12.76
N TYR A 51 -7.05 4.75 11.61
CA TYR A 51 -7.57 4.12 10.40
C TYR A 51 -6.79 2.88 10.01
N ARG A 52 -7.50 1.86 9.54
CA ARG A 52 -6.90 0.64 8.98
C ARG A 52 -7.41 0.43 7.56
N LEU A 53 -6.50 0.24 6.61
CA LEU A 53 -6.85 -0.25 5.27
C LEU A 53 -7.18 -1.76 5.39
N ALA A 54 -8.37 -2.13 4.94
CA ALA A 54 -8.79 -3.52 4.78
C ALA A 54 -8.40 -3.97 3.38
N ALA A 55 -7.18 -4.49 3.27
CA ALA A 55 -6.63 -5.09 2.06
C ALA A 55 -5.95 -6.41 2.45
N ASP A 56 -6.18 -7.43 1.65
CA ASP A 56 -5.44 -8.68 1.74
C ASP A 56 -4.06 -8.53 1.11
N ARG A 57 -3.16 -9.47 1.42
CA ARG A 57 -1.80 -9.42 0.86
C ARG A 57 -1.82 -9.49 -0.66
N ASP A 58 -2.73 -10.25 -1.24
CA ASP A 58 -2.86 -10.36 -2.70
C ASP A 58 -3.49 -9.12 -3.36
N ASP A 59 -4.00 -8.15 -2.58
CA ASP A 59 -4.44 -6.86 -3.12
C ASP A 59 -3.27 -5.88 -3.35
N VAL A 60 -2.08 -6.18 -2.81
CA VAL A 60 -0.90 -5.32 -2.86
C VAL A 60 0.20 -5.99 -3.69
N ASP A 61 0.62 -5.31 -4.76
CA ASP A 61 1.67 -5.78 -5.67
C ASP A 61 2.97 -6.15 -4.95
N LEU A 62 3.40 -5.38 -3.93
CA LEU A 62 4.57 -5.69 -3.12
C LEU A 62 4.52 -7.09 -2.49
N TYR A 63 3.40 -7.46 -1.85
CA TYR A 63 3.31 -8.77 -1.19
C TYR A 63 3.19 -9.91 -2.20
N ARG A 64 2.52 -9.66 -3.34
CA ARG A 64 2.50 -10.63 -4.46
C ARG A 64 3.90 -10.86 -5.02
N PHE A 65 4.67 -9.79 -5.21
CA PHE A 65 6.06 -9.84 -5.66
C PHE A 65 6.91 -10.66 -4.69
N GLU A 66 6.86 -10.37 -3.39
CA GLU A 66 7.63 -11.09 -2.37
C GLU A 66 7.29 -12.59 -2.36
N ARG A 67 6.00 -12.94 -2.45
CA ARG A 67 5.54 -14.32 -2.51
C ARG A 67 6.08 -15.03 -3.77
N LEU A 68 5.88 -14.45 -4.95
CA LEU A 68 6.32 -15.04 -6.23
C LEU A 68 7.85 -15.18 -6.29
N ALA A 69 8.58 -14.19 -5.79
CA ALA A 69 10.05 -14.24 -5.70
C ALA A 69 10.53 -15.36 -4.77
N ALA A 70 9.89 -15.53 -3.61
CA ALA A 70 10.21 -16.61 -2.68
C ALA A 70 9.90 -17.99 -3.27
N GLU A 71 8.75 -18.14 -3.93
CA GLU A 71 8.38 -19.39 -4.62
C GLU A 71 9.32 -19.71 -5.78
N GLY A 72 9.73 -18.71 -6.56
CA GLY A 72 10.70 -18.85 -7.64
C GLY A 72 12.08 -19.28 -7.13
N ALA A 73 12.55 -18.67 -6.04
CA ALA A 73 13.80 -19.07 -5.38
C ALA A 73 13.74 -20.52 -4.85
N ALA A 74 12.61 -20.92 -4.26
CA ALA A 74 12.41 -22.28 -3.78
C ALA A 74 12.39 -23.31 -4.93
N ALA A 75 11.75 -22.99 -6.06
CA ALA A 75 11.75 -23.83 -7.26
C ALA A 75 13.16 -24.02 -7.82
N LEU A 76 13.96 -22.95 -7.86
CA LEU A 76 15.34 -23.02 -8.30
C LEU A 76 16.20 -23.91 -7.37
N ALA A 77 15.98 -23.82 -6.05
CA ALA A 77 16.72 -24.61 -5.07
C ALA A 77 16.51 -26.13 -5.23
N VAL A 78 15.39 -26.57 -5.80
CA VAL A 78 15.09 -27.99 -6.08
C VAL A 78 15.37 -28.39 -7.54
N GLY A 79 16.02 -27.51 -8.31
CA GLY A 79 16.42 -27.78 -9.70
C GLY A 79 15.32 -27.55 -10.75
N ASP A 80 14.16 -27.01 -10.37
CA ASP A 80 13.07 -26.67 -11.29
C ASP A 80 13.26 -25.24 -11.85
N ALA A 81 14.25 -25.09 -12.72
CA ALA A 81 14.57 -23.81 -13.34
C ALA A 81 13.43 -23.27 -14.23
N GLY A 82 12.63 -24.16 -14.84
CA GLY A 82 11.51 -23.78 -15.69
C GLY A 82 10.40 -23.09 -14.89
N ARG A 83 10.00 -23.69 -13.77
CA ARG A 83 9.03 -23.07 -12.85
C ARG A 83 9.58 -21.79 -12.24
N ALA A 84 10.85 -21.77 -11.86
CA ALA A 84 11.48 -20.57 -11.30
C ALA A 84 11.41 -19.39 -12.28
N ALA A 85 11.72 -19.62 -13.57
CA ALA A 85 11.66 -18.58 -14.60
C ALA A 85 10.26 -17.97 -14.73
N VAL A 86 9.21 -18.81 -14.76
CA VAL A 86 7.82 -18.33 -14.87
C VAL A 86 7.43 -17.47 -13.67
N LEU A 87 7.72 -17.93 -12.45
CA LEU A 87 7.33 -17.21 -11.23
C LEU A 87 8.08 -15.88 -11.09
N LEU A 88 9.37 -15.86 -11.42
CA LEU A 88 10.18 -14.64 -11.34
C LEU A 88 9.80 -13.62 -12.42
N ASP A 89 9.43 -14.09 -13.62
CA ASP A 89 8.91 -13.21 -14.67
C ASP A 89 7.56 -12.58 -14.27
N GLU A 90 6.64 -13.36 -13.68
CA GLU A 90 5.39 -12.84 -13.13
C GLU A 90 5.65 -11.80 -12.03
N ALA A 91 6.61 -12.06 -11.13
CA ALA A 91 6.99 -11.12 -10.09
C ALA A 91 7.48 -9.80 -10.70
N LEU A 92 8.42 -9.86 -11.64
CA LEU A 92 8.95 -8.67 -12.32
C LEU A 92 7.86 -7.91 -13.09
N GLY A 93 6.89 -8.62 -13.66
CA GLY A 93 5.74 -8.05 -14.34
C GLY A 93 4.83 -7.18 -13.46
N LEU A 94 4.93 -7.28 -12.12
CA LEU A 94 4.18 -6.41 -11.20
C LEU A 94 4.74 -4.98 -11.13
N TRP A 95 5.98 -4.77 -11.55
CA TRP A 95 6.61 -3.45 -11.52
C TRP A 95 6.10 -2.57 -12.66
N ARG A 96 5.59 -1.39 -12.30
CA ARG A 96 5.05 -0.39 -13.24
C ARG A 96 5.91 0.87 -13.34
N GLY A 97 7.06 0.90 -12.67
CA GLY A 97 7.94 2.05 -12.52
C GLY A 97 8.57 2.10 -11.12
N PRO A 98 9.23 3.21 -10.75
CA PRO A 98 9.69 3.43 -9.39
C PRO A 98 8.52 3.35 -8.40
N ALA A 99 8.77 2.79 -7.20
CA ALA A 99 7.74 2.72 -6.17
C ALA A 99 7.29 4.12 -5.77
N LEU A 100 5.96 4.33 -5.70
CA LEU A 100 5.33 5.57 -5.27
C LEU A 100 5.70 6.81 -6.12
N ALA A 101 6.01 6.62 -7.42
CA ALA A 101 6.49 7.68 -8.30
C ALA A 101 5.52 8.86 -8.52
N ASP A 102 4.24 8.68 -8.20
CA ASP A 102 3.17 9.67 -8.33
C ASP A 102 2.83 10.40 -7.03
N LEU A 103 3.52 10.07 -5.93
CA LEU A 103 3.41 10.82 -4.68
C LEU A 103 4.31 12.07 -4.74
N PRO A 104 3.83 13.21 -4.22
CA PRO A 104 4.62 14.45 -4.13
C PRO A 104 5.82 14.32 -3.20
#